data_AF-A0A094Q6Y8-F1
#
_entry.id   AF-A0A094Q6Y8-F1
#
_cell.length_a   1.000
_cell.length_b   1.000
_cell.length_c   1.000
_cell.angle_alpha   90.00
_cell.angle_beta   90.00
_cell.angle_gamma   90.00
#
_symmetry.space_group_name_H-M   'P 1'
#
loop_
_entity.id
_entity.type
_entity.pdbx_description
1 polymer ?
#
loop_
_entity_poly.entity_id
_entity_poly.type
_entity_poly.pdbx_seq_one_letter_code
_entity_poly.pdbx_strand_id
1 'polypeptide(L)'
;MSKDTAKSPLPGYSSSVHKIIETAIEKNDLDFFYRLYLTRMAELSLTGQGKEFSEFAKSSLDDSQNSLFMAKGFEAIGNLIDLNFTKCINILDELEASTREYEIKVWVDQISNLVRSYVNFHNGNYQLSLKHAEISIDSPIKSGTLDPMDKGRLIRLVACIGLITSDTKKIDKCAVDILKIDNSDNLRVLDQAKSAIKSMQLLSQGEYKEAYDLAKTTIALEEAAGRAGVASP
;
A
#
# COMPACT_ATOMS: atom_id res chain seq x y z
N MET A 1 9.46 42.61 36.31
CA MET A 1 8.65 41.51 36.88
C MET A 1 8.42 40.50 35.76
N SER A 2 9.08 39.34 35.86
CA SER A 2 9.00 38.26 34.86
C SER A 2 7.69 37.50 35.04
N LYS A 3 6.93 37.30 33.95
CA LYS A 3 5.76 36.43 33.95
C LYS A 3 6.25 34.99 33.95
N ASP A 4 6.15 34.31 35.09
CA ASP A 4 6.27 32.86 35.16
C ASP A 4 5.12 32.23 34.36
N THR A 5 5.43 31.76 33.15
CA THR A 5 4.56 30.84 32.43
C THR A 5 4.53 29.52 33.20
N ALA A 6 3.38 29.21 33.81
CA ALA A 6 3.16 27.98 34.55
C ALA A 6 3.53 26.75 33.69
N LYS A 7 4.52 25.97 34.14
CA LYS A 7 4.85 24.67 33.52
C LYS A 7 3.66 23.73 33.67
N SER A 8 3.28 23.09 32.56
CA SER A 8 2.20 22.10 32.53
C SER A 8 2.44 21.00 33.57
N PRO A 9 1.41 20.59 34.34
CA PRO A 9 1.52 19.50 35.32
C PRO A 9 1.52 18.11 34.66
N LEU A 10 1.31 18.03 33.34
CA LEU A 10 1.31 16.77 32.61
C LEU A 10 2.75 16.34 32.29
N PRO A 11 3.10 15.05 32.44
CA PRO A 11 4.38 14.54 31.97
C PRO A 11 4.53 14.87 30.48
N GLY A 12 5.73 15.32 30.08
CA GLY A 12 6.01 15.68 28.70
C GLY A 12 5.67 14.51 27.78
N TYR A 13 4.98 14.76 26.67
CA TYR A 13 4.49 13.73 25.75
C TYR A 13 5.59 12.71 25.36
N SER A 14 6.82 13.18 25.19
CA SER A 14 8.00 12.34 24.94
C SER A 14 8.25 11.29 26.04
N SER A 15 8.12 11.65 27.32
CA SER A 15 8.35 10.72 28.44
C SER A 15 7.34 9.57 28.48
N SER A 16 6.09 9.82 28.12
CA SER A 16 5.05 8.79 28.01
C SER A 16 5.31 7.84 26.83
N VAL A 17 5.77 8.36 25.69
CA VAL A 17 6.12 7.54 24.51
C VAL A 17 7.32 6.64 24.78
N HIS A 18 8.37 7.16 25.43
CA HIS A 18 9.54 6.34 25.82
C HIS A 18 9.12 5.17 26.70
N LYS A 19 8.26 5.41 27.70
CA LYS A 19 7.75 4.36 28.58
C LYS A 19 6.95 3.29 27.82
N ILE A 20 6.17 3.66 26.80
CA ILE A 20 5.44 2.71 25.96
C ILE A 20 6.40 1.82 25.18
N ILE A 21 7.43 2.42 24.55
CA ILE A 21 8.45 1.68 23.79
C ILE A 21 9.24 0.75 24.72
N GLU A 22 9.70 1.24 25.87
CA GLU A 22 10.39 0.44 26.89
C GLU A 22 9.53 -0.76 27.31
N THR A 23 8.25 -0.54 27.59
CA THR A 23 7.31 -1.63 27.94
C THR A 23 7.16 -2.65 26.81
N ALA A 24 7.10 -2.21 25.55
CA ALA A 24 6.99 -3.10 24.39
C ALA A 24 8.27 -3.93 24.19
N ILE A 25 9.45 -3.33 24.40
CA ILE A 25 10.74 -4.02 24.38
C ILE A 25 10.79 -5.06 25.51
N GLU A 26 10.47 -4.66 26.74
CA GLU A 26 10.47 -5.53 27.92
C GLU A 26 9.55 -6.75 27.73
N LYS A 27 8.41 -6.55 27.07
CA LYS A 27 7.42 -7.61 26.80
C LYS A 27 7.71 -8.41 25.54
N ASN A 28 8.74 -8.05 24.76
CA ASN A 28 8.99 -8.60 23.43
C ASN A 28 7.72 -8.58 22.56
N ASP A 29 7.03 -7.44 22.53
CA ASP A 29 5.75 -7.26 21.84
C ASP A 29 5.98 -7.14 20.32
N LEU A 30 6.25 -8.28 19.68
CA LEU A 30 6.56 -8.35 18.25
C LEU A 30 5.41 -7.84 17.36
N ASP A 31 4.15 -8.00 17.81
CA ASP A 31 2.98 -7.50 17.08
C ASP A 31 2.97 -5.96 17.03
N PHE A 32 3.30 -5.30 18.15
CA PHE A 32 3.46 -3.85 18.18
C PHE A 32 4.51 -3.35 17.18
N PHE A 33 5.70 -3.97 17.15
CA PHE A 33 6.76 -3.58 16.22
C PHE A 33 6.42 -3.88 14.76
N TYR A 34 5.75 -5.00 14.49
CA TYR A 34 5.28 -5.34 13.15
C TYR A 34 4.25 -4.34 12.63
N ARG A 35 3.26 -3.95 13.45
CA ARG A 35 2.29 -2.90 13.08
C ARG A 35 2.95 -1.54 12.83
N LEU A 36 3.94 -1.18 13.65
CA LEU A 36 4.71 0.06 13.46
C LEU A 36 5.46 0.05 12.12
N TYR A 37 6.10 -1.07 11.80
CA TYR A 37 6.79 -1.27 10.52
C TYR A 37 5.82 -1.14 9.32
N LEU A 38 4.69 -1.85 9.35
CA LEU A 38 3.69 -1.79 8.29
C LEU A 38 3.10 -0.39 8.11
N THR A 39 2.80 0.30 9.22
CA THR A 39 2.26 1.66 9.20
C THR A 39 3.22 2.62 8.50
N ARG A 40 4.52 2.52 8.79
CA ARG A 40 5.54 3.37 8.17
C ARG A 40 5.70 3.06 6.68
N MET A 41 5.73 1.78 6.29
CA MET A 41 5.78 1.36 4.89
C MET A 41 4.58 1.91 4.09
N ALA A 42 3.37 1.81 4.66
CA ALA A 42 2.16 2.33 4.05
C ALA A 42 2.25 3.85 3.86
N GLU A 43 2.68 4.59 4.88
CA GLU A 43 2.83 6.05 4.84
C GLU A 43 3.81 6.49 3.75
N LEU A 44 5.01 5.90 3.71
CA LEU A 44 6.05 6.20 2.71
C LEU A 44 5.53 5.97 1.29
N SER A 45 4.83 4.85 1.08
CA SER A 45 4.20 4.52 -0.21
C SER A 45 3.12 5.53 -0.63
N LEU A 46 2.28 5.98 0.30
CA LEU A 46 1.16 6.88 -0.01
C LEU A 46 1.57 8.35 -0.18
N THR A 47 2.72 8.72 0.39
CA THR A 47 3.25 10.08 0.32
C THR A 47 4.27 10.26 -0.80
N GLY A 48 4.50 9.22 -1.62
CA GLY A 48 5.43 9.31 -2.77
C GLY A 48 6.90 9.32 -2.37
N GLN A 49 7.25 8.68 -1.23
CA GLN A 49 8.61 8.61 -0.70
C GLN A 49 9.22 7.24 -1.02
N GLY A 50 9.43 6.93 -2.31
CA GLY A 50 9.85 5.61 -2.78
C GLY A 50 11.28 5.23 -2.39
N LYS A 51 12.19 6.21 -2.36
CA LYS A 51 13.56 6.00 -1.89
C LYS A 51 13.60 5.62 -0.41
N GLU A 52 12.95 6.41 0.45
CA GLU A 52 12.86 6.17 1.88
C GLU A 52 12.11 4.87 2.17
N PHE A 53 11.09 4.54 1.39
CA PHE A 53 10.41 3.23 1.43
C PHE A 53 11.42 2.09 1.23
N SER A 54 12.23 2.16 0.17
CA SER A 54 13.20 1.11 -0.14
C SER A 54 14.26 0.97 0.96
N GLU A 55 14.79 2.09 1.45
CA GLU A 55 15.79 2.11 2.53
C GLU A 55 15.22 1.53 3.84
N PHE A 56 14.01 1.94 4.22
CA PHE A 56 13.34 1.45 5.42
C PHE A 56 13.04 -0.05 5.31
N ALA A 57 12.50 -0.51 4.17
CA ALA A 57 12.20 -1.92 3.94
C ALA A 57 13.44 -2.81 3.96
N LYS A 58 14.58 -2.32 3.45
CA LYS A 58 15.86 -3.04 3.46
C LYS A 58 16.45 -3.14 4.86
N SER A 59 16.15 -2.20 5.76
CA SER A 59 16.69 -2.19 7.13
C SER A 59 16.20 -3.35 8.01
N SER A 60 15.09 -4.00 7.65
CA SER A 60 14.55 -5.15 8.37
C SER A 60 15.02 -6.50 7.82
N LEU A 61 15.89 -6.51 6.81
CA LEU A 61 16.36 -7.74 6.15
C LEU A 61 17.67 -8.24 6.75
N ASP A 62 17.87 -9.56 6.70
CA ASP A 62 19.13 -10.21 7.08
C ASP A 62 20.11 -10.32 5.90
N ASP A 63 21.28 -10.92 6.12
CA ASP A 63 22.31 -11.10 5.09
C ASP A 63 22.08 -12.34 4.19
N SER A 64 20.90 -12.97 4.24
CA SER A 64 20.62 -14.16 3.45
C SER A 64 20.43 -13.85 1.96
N GLN A 65 20.64 -14.87 1.11
CA GLN A 65 20.39 -14.77 -0.33
C GLN A 65 18.93 -14.35 -0.64
N ASN A 66 17.97 -14.84 0.14
CA ASN A 66 16.56 -14.48 0.01
C ASN A 66 16.33 -12.99 0.32
N SER A 67 16.99 -12.48 1.37
CA SER A 67 16.95 -11.07 1.70
C SER A 67 17.56 -10.17 0.62
N LEU A 68 18.61 -10.62 -0.07
CA LEU A 68 19.13 -9.88 -1.23
C LEU A 68 18.11 -9.78 -2.38
N PHE A 69 17.34 -10.84 -2.64
CA PHE A 69 16.25 -10.79 -3.60
C PHE A 69 15.09 -9.90 -3.13
N MET A 70 14.73 -9.98 -1.84
CA MET A 70 13.70 -9.12 -1.25
C MET A 70 14.08 -7.64 -1.33
N ALA A 71 15.34 -7.30 -1.06
CA ALA A 71 15.86 -5.96 -1.16
C ALA A 71 15.68 -5.37 -2.58
N LYS A 72 15.93 -6.17 -3.63
CA LYS A 72 15.67 -5.78 -5.02
C LYS A 72 14.18 -5.61 -5.30
N GLY A 73 13.32 -6.50 -4.80
CA GLY A 73 11.87 -6.35 -4.93
C GLY A 73 11.33 -5.09 -4.27
N PHE A 74 11.80 -4.74 -3.07
CA PHE A 74 11.44 -3.48 -2.41
C PHE A 74 11.99 -2.25 -3.15
N GLU A 75 13.15 -2.37 -3.80
CA GLU A 75 13.63 -1.30 -4.68
C GLU A 75 12.74 -1.13 -5.92
N ALA A 76 12.22 -2.20 -6.52
CA ALA A 76 11.26 -2.10 -7.61
C ALA A 76 9.98 -1.38 -7.18
N ILE A 77 9.44 -1.68 -5.99
CA ILE A 77 8.28 -0.96 -5.42
C ILE A 77 8.63 0.50 -5.11
N GLY A 78 9.80 0.78 -4.53
CA GLY A 78 10.26 2.15 -4.28
C GLY A 78 10.30 2.97 -5.57
N ASN A 79 10.86 2.42 -6.65
CA ASN A 79 10.83 3.08 -7.96
C ASN A 79 9.41 3.23 -8.51
N LEU A 80 8.47 2.32 -8.20
CA LEU A 80 7.09 2.45 -8.63
C LEU A 80 6.43 3.63 -7.94
N ILE A 81 6.65 3.77 -6.63
CA ILE A 81 6.17 4.89 -5.81
C ILE A 81 6.69 6.22 -6.37
N ASP A 82 7.96 6.27 -6.78
CA ASP A 82 8.59 7.42 -7.42
C ASP A 82 8.24 7.59 -8.91
N LEU A 83 7.33 6.77 -9.45
CA LEU A 83 6.91 6.75 -10.86
C LEU A 83 8.04 6.49 -11.86
N ASN A 84 9.16 5.90 -11.42
CA ASN A 84 10.29 5.52 -12.26
C ASN A 84 10.08 4.13 -12.90
N PHE A 85 9.12 4.05 -13.82
CA PHE A 85 8.67 2.79 -14.39
C PHE A 85 9.76 2.03 -15.16
N THR A 86 10.64 2.72 -15.87
CA THR A 86 11.75 2.08 -16.59
C THR A 86 12.67 1.33 -15.62
N LYS A 87 13.03 1.96 -14.49
CA LYS A 87 13.88 1.32 -13.49
C LYS A 87 13.15 0.16 -12.79
N CYS A 88 11.84 0.30 -12.52
CA CYS A 88 11.04 -0.82 -12.00
C CYS A 88 11.14 -2.06 -12.89
N ILE A 89 10.82 -1.92 -14.18
CA ILE A 89 10.75 -3.06 -15.10
C ILE A 89 12.12 -3.72 -15.25
N ASN A 90 13.19 -2.93 -15.38
CA ASN A 90 14.54 -3.49 -15.49
C ASN A 90 14.94 -4.32 -14.26
N ILE A 91 14.62 -3.84 -13.04
CA ILE A 91 14.90 -4.57 -11.81
C ILE A 91 14.09 -5.87 -11.76
N LEU A 92 12.81 -5.83 -12.15
CA LEU A 92 11.94 -7.00 -12.12
C LEU A 92 12.34 -8.05 -13.15
N ASP A 93 12.69 -7.65 -14.37
CA ASP A 93 13.18 -8.57 -15.40
C ASP A 93 14.44 -9.31 -14.95
N GLU A 94 15.38 -8.60 -14.30
CA GLU A 94 16.59 -9.21 -13.72
C GLU A 94 16.23 -10.14 -12.55
N LEU A 95 15.35 -9.69 -11.65
CA LEU A 95 14.95 -10.44 -10.48
C LEU A 95 14.28 -11.76 -10.88
N GLU A 96 13.28 -11.70 -11.76
CA GLU A 96 12.58 -12.86 -12.31
C GLU A 96 13.53 -13.87 -12.98
N ALA A 97 14.52 -13.37 -13.73
CA ALA A 97 15.52 -14.22 -14.36
C ALA A 97 16.45 -14.87 -13.32
N SER A 98 16.86 -14.12 -12.30
CA SER A 98 17.79 -14.59 -11.27
C SER A 98 17.16 -15.58 -10.29
N THR A 99 15.84 -15.55 -10.12
CA THR A 99 15.14 -16.40 -9.13
C THR A 99 14.47 -17.63 -9.73
N ARG A 100 14.64 -17.94 -11.03
CA ARG A 100 13.90 -19.02 -11.72
C ARG A 100 13.94 -20.39 -11.01
N GLU A 101 15.10 -20.75 -10.48
CA GLU A 101 15.34 -22.04 -9.83
C GLU A 101 15.21 -21.97 -8.30
N TYR A 102 14.76 -20.84 -7.74
CA TYR A 102 14.68 -20.61 -6.30
C TYR A 102 13.23 -20.58 -5.81
N GLU A 103 12.96 -21.10 -4.61
CA GLU A 103 11.61 -21.10 -4.03
C GLU A 103 11.02 -19.69 -3.84
N ILE A 104 11.88 -18.70 -3.62
CA ILE A 104 11.48 -17.28 -3.50
C ILE A 104 10.87 -16.72 -4.78
N LYS A 105 10.98 -17.42 -5.92
CA LYS A 105 10.36 -17.02 -7.19
C LYS A 105 8.87 -16.72 -7.04
N VAL A 106 8.15 -17.47 -6.20
CA VAL A 106 6.70 -17.25 -6.03
C VAL A 106 6.42 -15.88 -5.40
N TRP A 107 7.27 -15.42 -4.48
CA TRP A 107 7.19 -14.07 -3.92
C TRP A 107 7.60 -13.01 -4.95
N VAL A 108 8.67 -13.26 -5.70
CA VAL A 108 9.12 -12.38 -6.79
C VAL A 108 8.02 -12.19 -7.83
N ASP A 109 7.39 -13.28 -8.27
CA ASP A 109 6.30 -13.25 -9.24
C ASP A 109 5.13 -12.40 -8.71
N GLN A 110 4.81 -12.49 -7.41
CA GLN A 110 3.75 -11.68 -6.81
C GLN A 110 4.08 -10.18 -6.90
N ILE A 111 5.27 -9.77 -6.48
CA ILE A 111 5.72 -8.37 -6.51
C ILE A 111 5.80 -7.88 -7.96
N SER A 112 6.34 -8.69 -8.86
CA SER A 112 6.38 -8.41 -10.30
C SER A 112 5.00 -8.14 -10.87
N ASN A 113 4.02 -8.99 -10.57
CA ASN A 113 2.65 -8.80 -11.03
C ASN A 113 2.00 -7.55 -10.41
N LEU A 114 2.20 -7.29 -9.11
CA LEU A 114 1.75 -6.05 -8.49
C LEU A 114 2.30 -4.82 -9.22
N VAL A 115 3.62 -4.75 -9.41
CA VAL A 115 4.25 -3.57 -10.01
C VAL A 115 3.86 -3.42 -11.48
N ARG A 116 3.88 -4.52 -12.24
CA ARG A 116 3.48 -4.50 -13.66
C ARG A 116 2.01 -4.12 -13.83
N SER A 117 1.13 -4.41 -12.87
CA SER A 117 -0.27 -3.96 -12.95
C SER A 117 -0.36 -2.44 -12.99
N TYR A 118 0.37 -1.74 -12.12
CA TYR A 118 0.42 -0.28 -12.09
C TYR A 118 1.16 0.30 -13.31
N VAL A 119 2.32 -0.24 -13.67
CA VAL A 119 3.07 0.24 -14.85
C VAL A 119 2.22 0.15 -16.11
N ASN A 120 1.53 -0.97 -16.33
CA ASN A 120 0.64 -1.13 -17.49
C ASN A 120 -0.58 -0.20 -17.42
N PHE A 121 -1.12 0.07 -16.23
CA PHE A 121 -2.19 1.05 -16.06
C PHE A 121 -1.74 2.45 -16.50
N HIS A 122 -0.57 2.90 -16.04
CA HIS A 122 -0.01 4.20 -16.42
C HIS A 122 0.35 4.29 -17.90
N ASN A 123 0.72 3.18 -18.52
CA ASN A 123 0.95 3.10 -19.97
C ASN A 123 -0.34 3.00 -20.80
N GLY A 124 -1.52 2.98 -20.16
CA GLY A 124 -2.83 2.83 -20.83
C GLY A 124 -3.13 1.42 -21.32
N ASN A 125 -2.31 0.43 -21.00
CA ASN A 125 -2.54 -0.98 -21.35
C ASN A 125 -3.39 -1.67 -20.27
N TYR A 126 -4.68 -1.36 -20.26
CA TYR A 126 -5.61 -1.88 -19.24
C TYR A 126 -5.78 -3.40 -19.28
N GLN A 127 -5.65 -4.04 -20.45
CA GLN A 127 -5.73 -5.50 -20.55
C GLN A 127 -4.59 -6.20 -19.81
N LEU A 128 -3.34 -5.75 -20.01
CA LEU A 128 -2.20 -6.30 -19.28
C LEU A 128 -2.24 -5.92 -17.80
N SER A 129 -2.67 -4.69 -17.49
CA SER A 129 -2.84 -4.25 -16.12
C SER A 129 -3.77 -5.17 -15.33
N LEU A 130 -4.95 -5.46 -15.88
CA LEU A 130 -5.93 -6.37 -15.29
C LEU A 130 -5.37 -7.80 -15.13
N LYS A 131 -4.69 -8.33 -16.15
CA LYS A 131 -4.08 -9.66 -16.11
C LYS A 131 -3.08 -9.78 -14.95
N HIS A 132 -2.20 -8.79 -14.80
CA HIS A 132 -1.22 -8.78 -13.73
C HIS A 132 -1.86 -8.55 -12.36
N ALA A 133 -2.87 -7.69 -12.27
CA ALA A 133 -3.61 -7.47 -11.02
C ALA A 133 -4.30 -8.75 -10.52
N GLU A 134 -4.96 -9.49 -11.41
CA GLU A 134 -5.63 -10.77 -11.08
C GLU A 134 -4.64 -11.79 -10.49
N ILE A 135 -3.50 -12.01 -11.15
CA ILE A 135 -2.46 -12.93 -10.67
C ILE A 135 -1.96 -12.51 -9.27
N SER A 136 -1.77 -11.21 -9.03
CA SER A 136 -1.29 -10.73 -7.74
C SER A 136 -2.34 -10.82 -6.62
N ILE A 137 -3.62 -10.59 -6.94
CA ILE A 137 -4.76 -10.65 -6.00
C ILE A 137 -5.01 -12.10 -5.54
N ASP A 138 -4.84 -13.05 -6.46
CA ASP A 138 -5.08 -14.48 -6.25
C ASP A 138 -3.86 -15.24 -5.71
N SER A 139 -2.71 -14.56 -5.57
CA SER A 139 -1.49 -15.18 -5.05
C SER A 139 -1.72 -15.76 -3.64
N PRO A 140 -1.31 -17.02 -3.39
CA PRO A 140 -1.45 -17.64 -2.07
C PRO A 140 -0.43 -17.10 -1.06
N ILE A 141 0.60 -16.37 -1.53
CA ILE A 141 1.63 -15.81 -0.66
C ILE A 141 1.10 -14.53 -0.01
N LYS A 142 1.11 -14.54 1.33
CA LYS A 142 1.02 -13.32 2.13
C LYS A 142 2.42 -12.75 2.25
N SER A 143 2.83 -11.89 1.33
CA SER A 143 4.06 -11.14 1.56
C SER A 143 3.77 -10.08 2.61
N GLY A 144 4.69 -9.83 3.55
CA GLY A 144 4.52 -8.78 4.57
C GLY A 144 4.33 -7.37 4.01
N THR A 145 4.34 -7.20 2.68
CA THR A 145 3.90 -5.98 1.98
C THR A 145 2.57 -6.16 1.26
N LEU A 146 2.26 -7.35 0.69
CA LEU A 146 0.92 -7.74 0.22
C LEU A 146 -0.04 -8.19 1.34
N ASP A 147 0.13 -7.55 2.49
CA ASP A 147 -0.85 -7.49 3.56
C ASP A 147 -2.08 -6.72 3.03
N PRO A 148 -3.34 -7.04 3.41
CA PRO A 148 -4.63 -6.38 3.10
C PRO A 148 -4.65 -5.07 2.31
N MET A 149 -3.79 -4.12 2.66
CA MET A 149 -3.52 -2.87 1.94
C MET A 149 -3.26 -3.06 0.44
N ASP A 150 -2.25 -3.83 0.00
CA ASP A 150 -1.89 -3.89 -1.42
C ASP A 150 -2.95 -4.64 -2.23
N LYS A 151 -3.57 -5.67 -1.63
CA LYS A 151 -4.73 -6.34 -2.23
C LYS A 151 -5.89 -5.34 -2.40
N GLY A 152 -6.16 -4.52 -1.39
CA GLY A 152 -7.17 -3.46 -1.48
C GLY A 152 -6.85 -2.42 -2.54
N ARG A 153 -5.59 -2.02 -2.67
CA ARG A 153 -5.11 -1.09 -3.70
C ARG A 153 -5.21 -1.68 -5.11
N LEU A 154 -4.91 -2.96 -5.30
CA LEU A 154 -5.09 -3.66 -6.57
C LEU A 154 -6.57 -3.80 -6.95
N ILE A 155 -7.45 -4.15 -6.00
CA ILE A 155 -8.89 -4.16 -6.27
C ILE A 155 -9.39 -2.76 -6.65
N ARG A 156 -8.89 -1.71 -5.98
CA ARG A 156 -9.19 -0.32 -6.35
C ARG A 156 -8.71 0.00 -7.76
N LEU A 157 -7.49 -0.41 -8.15
CA LEU A 157 -6.97 -0.25 -9.51
C LEU A 157 -7.88 -0.92 -10.55
N VAL A 158 -8.33 -2.15 -10.28
CA VAL A 158 -9.27 -2.89 -11.14
C VAL A 158 -10.61 -2.13 -11.26
N ALA A 159 -11.11 -1.56 -10.15
CA ALA A 159 -12.32 -0.75 -10.17
C ALA A 159 -12.15 0.55 -10.96
N CYS A 160 -10.99 1.23 -10.85
CA CYS A 160 -10.65 2.42 -11.64
C CYS A 160 -10.64 2.08 -13.14
N ILE A 161 -10.03 0.97 -13.53
CA ILE A 161 -10.07 0.50 -14.93
C ILE A 161 -11.51 0.24 -15.35
N GLY A 162 -12.31 -0.43 -14.49
CA GLY A 162 -13.74 -0.65 -14.74
C GLY A 162 -14.50 0.65 -14.99
N LEU A 163 -14.25 1.70 -14.20
CA LEU A 163 -14.85 3.02 -14.39
C LEU A 163 -14.43 3.64 -15.72
N ILE A 164 -13.13 3.65 -16.04
CA ILE A 164 -12.59 4.18 -17.31
C ILE A 164 -13.22 3.47 -18.52
N THR A 165 -13.38 2.15 -18.43
CA THR A 165 -13.94 1.34 -19.52
C THR A 165 -15.46 1.21 -19.45
N SER A 166 -16.14 1.90 -18.52
CA SER A 166 -17.58 1.79 -18.28
C SER A 166 -18.09 0.35 -18.02
N ASP A 167 -17.26 -0.50 -17.42
CA ASP A 167 -17.60 -1.87 -17.04
C ASP A 167 -18.15 -1.90 -15.61
N THR A 168 -19.46 -1.64 -15.49
CA THR A 168 -20.19 -1.59 -14.22
C THR A 168 -20.11 -2.90 -13.44
N LYS A 169 -20.16 -4.05 -14.14
CA LYS A 169 -20.08 -5.39 -13.52
C LYS A 169 -18.75 -5.59 -12.80
N LYS A 170 -17.66 -5.09 -13.40
CA LYS A 170 -16.33 -5.13 -12.78
C LYS A 170 -16.28 -4.28 -11.52
N ILE A 171 -16.84 -3.07 -11.56
CA ILE A 171 -16.91 -2.18 -10.39
C ILE A 171 -17.71 -2.82 -9.26
N ASP A 172 -18.88 -3.41 -9.57
CA ASP A 172 -19.71 -4.12 -8.58
C ASP A 172 -18.98 -5.31 -7.97
N LYS A 173 -18.27 -6.10 -8.79
CA LYS A 173 -17.44 -7.20 -8.29
C LYS A 173 -16.35 -6.69 -7.33
N CYS A 174 -15.64 -5.62 -7.69
CA CYS A 174 -14.65 -5.00 -6.82
C CYS A 174 -15.26 -4.51 -5.49
N ALA A 175 -16.45 -3.92 -5.52
CA ALA A 175 -17.15 -3.47 -4.32
C ALA A 175 -17.53 -4.63 -3.38
N VAL A 176 -17.81 -5.81 -3.92
CA VAL A 176 -18.01 -7.03 -3.12
C VAL A 176 -16.68 -7.61 -2.63
N ASP A 177 -15.68 -7.69 -3.48
CA ASP A 177 -14.40 -8.34 -3.17
C ASP A 177 -13.58 -7.56 -2.13
N ILE A 178 -13.62 -6.23 -2.14
CA ILE A 178 -12.93 -5.40 -1.13
C ILE A 178 -13.48 -5.61 0.29
N LEU A 179 -14.75 -5.99 0.42
CA LEU A 179 -15.38 -6.26 1.72
C LEU A 179 -14.95 -7.62 2.31
N LYS A 180 -14.39 -8.52 1.49
CA LYS A 180 -13.86 -9.82 1.91
C LYS A 180 -12.44 -9.73 2.48
N ILE A 181 -11.77 -8.58 2.33
CA ILE A 181 -10.44 -8.37 2.87
C ILE A 181 -10.57 -8.05 4.37
N ASP A 182 -10.02 -8.94 5.19
CA ASP A 182 -9.89 -8.73 6.64
C ASP A 182 -8.95 -7.55 6.94
N ASN A 183 -9.32 -6.72 7.91
CA ASN A 183 -8.52 -5.57 8.35
C ASN A 183 -8.08 -5.75 9.82
N SER A 184 -7.56 -6.93 10.16
CA SER A 184 -7.06 -7.28 11.50
C SER A 184 -6.10 -6.24 12.07
N ASP A 185 -5.38 -5.56 11.20
CA ASP A 185 -4.34 -4.58 11.54
C ASP A 185 -4.87 -3.15 11.63
N ASN A 186 -6.17 -2.93 11.42
CA ASN A 186 -6.85 -1.63 11.45
C ASN A 186 -6.16 -0.59 10.56
N LEU A 187 -5.71 -1.02 9.37
CA LEU A 187 -5.06 -0.17 8.40
C LEU A 187 -6.09 0.80 7.80
N ARG A 188 -6.01 2.09 8.18
CA ARG A 188 -6.89 3.17 7.69
C ARG A 188 -6.93 3.26 6.16
N VAL A 189 -5.83 2.87 5.52
CA VAL A 189 -5.65 2.86 4.06
C VAL A 189 -6.67 1.94 3.37
N LEU A 190 -7.00 0.81 3.99
CA LEU A 190 -7.97 -0.13 3.42
C LEU A 190 -9.39 0.44 3.45
N ASP A 191 -9.76 1.19 4.49
CA ASP A 191 -11.06 1.85 4.56
C ASP A 191 -11.21 2.95 3.51
N GLN A 192 -10.12 3.66 3.21
CA GLN A 192 -10.10 4.65 2.12
C GLN A 192 -10.23 3.98 0.76
N ALA A 193 -9.58 2.83 0.52
CA ALA A 193 -9.79 2.05 -0.69
C ALA A 193 -11.26 1.57 -0.83
N LYS A 194 -11.89 1.12 0.27
CA LYS A 194 -13.32 0.76 0.29
C LYS A 194 -14.21 1.94 -0.08
N SER A 195 -13.99 3.12 0.50
CA SER A 195 -14.75 4.34 0.19
C SER A 195 -14.58 4.77 -1.26
N ALA A 196 -13.35 4.72 -1.79
CA ALA A 196 -13.07 5.04 -3.19
C ALA A 196 -13.81 4.10 -4.14
N ILE A 197 -13.76 2.79 -3.90
CA ILE A 197 -14.49 1.80 -4.71
C ILE A 197 -16.00 2.01 -4.62
N LYS A 198 -16.52 2.27 -3.41
CA LYS A 198 -17.96 2.53 -3.22
C LYS A 198 -18.40 3.80 -3.96
N SER A 199 -17.58 4.84 -3.96
CA SER A 199 -17.85 6.05 -4.73
C SER A 199 -17.90 5.78 -6.24
N MET A 200 -16.97 4.99 -6.77
CA MET A 200 -16.98 4.58 -8.18
C MET A 200 -18.22 3.75 -8.52
N GLN A 201 -18.65 2.88 -7.60
CA GLN A 201 -19.86 2.08 -7.75
C GLN A 201 -21.11 2.97 -7.82
N LEU A 202 -21.30 3.88 -6.86
CA LEU A 202 -22.43 4.82 -6.83
C LEU A 202 -22.48 5.67 -8.11
N LEU A 203 -21.32 6.17 -8.54
CA LEU A 203 -21.20 6.93 -9.79
C LEU A 203 -21.69 6.10 -10.99
N SER A 204 -21.26 4.83 -11.08
CA SER A 204 -21.64 3.92 -12.16
C SER A 204 -23.13 3.53 -12.16
N GLN A 205 -23.80 3.69 -11.02
CA GLN A 205 -25.22 3.42 -10.83
C GLN A 205 -26.11 4.67 -11.04
N GLY A 206 -25.50 5.84 -11.28
CA GLY A 206 -26.23 7.10 -11.45
C GLY A 206 -26.53 7.85 -10.14
N GLU A 207 -26.02 7.37 -9.01
CA GLU A 207 -26.18 7.99 -7.68
C GLU A 207 -25.17 9.14 -7.50
N TYR A 208 -25.23 10.13 -8.40
CA TYR A 208 -24.19 11.15 -8.57
C TYR A 208 -23.91 11.97 -7.30
N LYS A 209 -24.95 12.33 -6.55
CA LYS A 209 -24.81 13.14 -5.35
C LYS A 209 -24.08 12.37 -4.25
N GLU A 210 -24.50 11.14 -3.98
CA GLU A 210 -23.87 10.29 -2.96
C GLU A 210 -22.43 9.94 -3.35
N ALA A 211 -22.21 9.64 -4.63
CA ALA A 211 -20.86 9.43 -5.16
C ALA A 211 -19.97 10.65 -4.94
N TYR A 212 -20.46 11.84 -5.27
CA TYR A 212 -19.70 13.08 -5.10
C TYR A 212 -19.38 13.38 -3.63
N ASP A 213 -20.36 13.26 -2.74
CA ASP A 213 -20.17 13.54 -1.31
C ASP A 213 -19.17 12.56 -0.68
N LEU A 214 -19.24 11.28 -1.05
CA LEU A 214 -18.29 10.26 -0.59
C LEU A 214 -16.89 10.46 -1.16
N ALA A 215 -16.75 10.74 -2.46
CA ALA A 215 -15.47 11.03 -3.10
C ALA A 215 -14.80 12.23 -2.43
N LYS A 216 -15.53 13.33 -2.27
CA LYS A 216 -15.02 14.57 -1.67
C LYS A 216 -14.53 14.35 -0.25
N THR A 217 -15.29 13.61 0.56
CA THR A 217 -14.89 13.28 1.93
C THR A 217 -13.63 12.43 1.95
N THR A 218 -13.54 11.43 1.06
CA THR A 218 -12.37 10.54 0.96
C THR A 218 -11.12 11.31 0.54
N ILE A 219 -11.23 12.19 -0.46
CA ILE A 219 -10.14 13.06 -0.92
C ILE A 219 -9.66 13.98 0.20
N ALA A 220 -10.58 14.67 0.89
CA ALA A 220 -10.24 15.57 1.98
C ALA A 220 -9.48 14.86 3.13
N LEU A 221 -9.83 13.61 3.44
CA LEU A 221 -9.14 12.81 4.45
C LEU A 221 -7.71 12.43 4.02
N GLU A 222 -7.49 12.15 2.74
CA GLU A 222 -6.18 11.81 2.17
C GLU A 222 -5.27 13.04 2.05
N GLU A 223 -5.82 14.17 1.61
CA GLU A 223 -5.13 15.46 1.56
C GLU A 223 -4.69 15.91 2.97
N ALA A 224 -5.59 15.81 3.96
CA ALA A 224 -5.26 16.14 5.35
C ALA A 224 -4.17 15.23 5.95
N ALA A 225 -4.00 14.02 5.41
CA ALA A 225 -2.94 13.09 5.77
C ALA A 225 -1.67 13.26 4.91
N GLY A 226 -1.62 14.26 4.02
CA GLY A 226 -0.46 14.58 3.17
C GLY A 226 -0.20 13.55 2.07
N ARG A 227 -1.20 12.75 1.67
CA ARG A 227 -1.01 11.64 0.73
C ARG A 227 -1.15 12.11 -0.71
N ALA A 228 -0.12 11.83 -1.52
CA ALA A 228 0.01 12.33 -2.89
C ALA A 228 0.62 11.30 -3.87
N GLY A 229 0.77 10.03 -3.46
CA GLY A 229 1.43 8.98 -4.23
C GLY A 229 0.55 8.31 -5.29
N VAL A 230 1.12 7.32 -5.99
CA VAL A 230 0.50 6.52 -7.08
C VAL A 230 -0.85 5.89 -6.70
N ALA A 231 -1.02 5.64 -5.40
CA ALA A 231 -2.22 5.07 -4.82
C ALA A 231 -3.16 6.10 -4.13
N SER A 232 -2.90 7.41 -4.29
CA SER A 232 -3.83 8.45 -3.83
C SER A 232 -5.16 8.38 -4.63
N PRO A 233 -6.29 8.88 -4.10
CA PRO A 233 -7.60 8.85 -4.76
C PRO A 233 -7.59 9.40 -6.18
#